data_AF-A0A432QG13-F1
#
_entry.id   AF-A0A432QG13-F1
#
_cell.length_a   1.000
_cell.length_b   1.000
_cell.length_c   1.000
_cell.angle_alpha   90.00
_cell.angle_beta   90.00
_cell.angle_gamma   90.00
#
_symmetry.space_group_name_H-M   'P 1'
#
loop_
_entity.id
_entity.type
_entity.pdbx_description
1 polymer ?
#
loop_
_entity_poly.entity_id
_entity_poly.type
_entity_poly.pdbx_seq_one_letter_code
_entity_poly.pdbx_strand_id
1 'polypeptide(L)'
;MALLQISEPGMSTAPHEHRLAAGIDLGTTNSLVASVRSGTAETLSDENGDTLLPSVVQYLKDAQPIVGKKAKDNQLNDIANTISSAKRILGRGIDDIKTLDGNLPYHFVDGDSNVPQIQTVAGNITAIEVSAEIPCRKGT
;
A
#
# COMPACT_ATOMS: atom_id res chain seq x y z
N MET A 1 -7.32 1.40 -26.22
CA MET A 1 -8.31 0.34 -25.95
C MET A 1 -9.49 0.98 -25.25
N ALA A 2 -10.70 0.87 -25.82
CA ALA A 2 -11.92 1.40 -25.22
C ALA A 2 -12.48 0.38 -24.22
N LEU A 3 -12.68 0.79 -22.98
CA LEU A 3 -13.54 0.08 -22.04
C LEU A 3 -14.97 0.18 -22.57
N LEU A 4 -15.50 -0.92 -23.11
CA LEU A 4 -16.89 -1.01 -23.55
C LEU A 4 -17.78 -0.95 -22.31
N GLN A 5 -18.38 0.21 -22.07
CA GLN A 5 -19.36 0.41 -21.02
C GLN A 5 -20.74 -0.06 -21.52
N ILE A 6 -21.04 -1.34 -21.30
CA ILE A 6 -22.34 -1.93 -21.64
C ILE A 6 -23.33 -1.51 -20.55
N SER A 7 -24.43 -0.88 -20.96
CA SER A 7 -25.49 -0.40 -20.07
C SER A 7 -26.78 -1.16 -20.36
N GLU A 8 -27.58 -1.45 -19.35
CA GLU A 8 -28.83 -2.18 -19.54
C GLU A 8 -29.91 -1.36 -20.27
N PRO A 9 -30.81 -2.00 -21.03
CA PRO A 9 -31.88 -1.31 -21.73
C PRO A 9 -32.79 -0.55 -20.75
N GLY A 10 -32.88 0.77 -20.91
CA GLY A 10 -33.72 1.64 -20.08
C GLY A 10 -32.97 2.44 -19.02
N MET A 11 -31.68 2.18 -18.80
CA MET A 11 -30.82 3.03 -17.96
C MET A 11 -30.07 4.03 -18.85
N SER A 12 -30.35 5.33 -18.69
CA SER A 12 -29.47 6.36 -19.24
C SER A 12 -28.12 6.25 -18.54
N THR A 13 -27.04 6.06 -19.29
CA THR A 13 -25.71 6.38 -18.77
C THR A 13 -25.76 7.85 -18.37
N ALA A 14 -25.42 8.18 -17.12
CA ALA A 14 -25.23 9.57 -16.74
C ALA A 14 -23.96 10.05 -17.49
N PRO A 15 -24.07 10.84 -18.58
CA PRO A 15 -22.93 11.13 -19.46
C PRO A 15 -21.89 12.04 -18.79
N HIS A 16 -22.23 12.59 -17.62
CA HIS A 16 -21.47 13.56 -16.85
C HIS A 16 -20.82 12.94 -15.60
N GLU A 17 -21.05 11.65 -15.34
CA GLU A 17 -20.39 10.96 -14.24
C GLU A 17 -18.99 10.51 -14.71
N HIS A 18 -18.03 11.43 -14.66
CA HIS A 18 -16.63 11.12 -14.94
C HIS A 18 -16.11 10.16 -13.87
N ARG A 19 -16.12 8.86 -14.18
CA ARG A 19 -15.44 7.86 -13.35
C ARG A 19 -13.94 8.08 -13.45
N LEU A 20 -13.36 8.65 -12.38
CA LEU A 20 -11.93 8.77 -12.24
C LEU A 20 -11.35 7.37 -11.93
N ALA A 21 -10.35 6.97 -12.70
CA ALA A 21 -9.64 5.72 -12.49
C ALA A 21 -8.15 6.01 -12.29
N ALA A 22 -7.55 5.31 -11.33
CA ALA A 22 -6.11 5.34 -11.10
C ALA A 22 -5.54 3.93 -11.25
N GLY A 23 -4.38 3.82 -11.90
CA GLY A 23 -3.55 2.62 -11.89
C GLY A 23 -2.60 2.69 -10.69
N ILE A 24 -2.54 1.62 -9.90
CA ILE A 24 -1.64 1.50 -8.75
C ILE A 24 -0.71 0.32 -9.03
N ASP A 25 0.59 0.56 -9.07
CA ASP A 25 1.57 -0.49 -8.92
C ASP A 25 2.06 -0.47 -7.47
N LEU A 26 1.64 -1.47 -6.72
CA LEU A 26 2.01 -1.65 -5.32
C LEU A 26 3.21 -2.61 -5.26
N GLY A 27 4.44 -2.15 -5.39
CA GLY A 27 5.62 -3.03 -5.38
C GLY A 27 6.08 -3.43 -3.97
N THR A 28 7.06 -4.33 -3.89
CA THR A 28 7.69 -4.72 -2.61
C THR A 28 8.62 -3.61 -2.08
N THR A 29 9.30 -2.91 -2.98
CA THR A 29 10.31 -1.89 -2.65
C THR A 29 9.78 -0.48 -2.88
N ASN A 30 9.17 -0.25 -4.04
CA ASN A 30 8.60 1.03 -4.44
C ASN A 30 7.22 0.80 -5.02
N SER A 31 6.37 1.80 -4.91
CA SER A 31 5.03 1.85 -5.45
C SER A 31 4.84 3.13 -6.25
N LEU A 32 3.88 3.13 -7.17
CA LEU A 32 3.49 4.31 -7.93
C LEU A 32 2.00 4.32 -8.21
N VAL A 33 1.51 5.50 -8.61
CA VAL A 33 0.12 5.74 -8.97
C VAL A 33 0.16 6.52 -10.28
N ALA A 34 -0.71 6.17 -11.21
CA ALA A 34 -0.83 6.79 -12.52
C ALA A 34 -2.30 6.98 -12.88
N SER A 35 -2.57 7.90 -13.80
CA SER A 35 -3.91 8.12 -14.38
C SER A 35 -3.77 8.38 -15.87
N VAL A 36 -4.85 8.16 -16.63
CA VAL A 36 -4.90 8.56 -18.04
C VAL A 36 -5.33 10.03 -18.10
N ARG A 37 -4.51 10.89 -18.69
CA ARG A 37 -4.79 12.31 -18.96
C ARG A 37 -4.65 12.54 -20.47
N SER A 38 -5.71 13.08 -21.09
CA SER A 38 -5.72 13.37 -22.54
C SER A 38 -5.32 12.18 -23.44
N GLY A 39 -5.67 10.95 -23.03
CA GLY A 39 -5.36 9.73 -23.77
C GLY A 39 -3.97 9.13 -23.48
N THR A 40 -3.15 9.78 -22.65
CA THR A 40 -1.80 9.33 -22.27
C THR A 40 -1.78 8.91 -20.81
N ALA A 41 -1.09 7.81 -20.49
CA ALA A 41 -0.86 7.42 -19.10
C ALA A 41 0.24 8.30 -18.49
N GLU A 42 -0.08 8.98 -17.39
CA GLU A 42 0.83 9.87 -16.68
C GLU A 42 0.93 9.44 -15.21
N THR A 43 2.14 9.40 -14.68
CA THR A 43 2.39 9.12 -13.26
C THR A 43 2.03 10.36 -12.42
N LEU A 44 1.50 10.11 -11.22
CA LEU A 44 1.23 11.15 -10.25
C LEU A 44 2.47 11.34 -9.37
N SER A 45 3.03 12.54 -9.35
CA SER A 45 4.11 12.94 -8.44
C SER A 45 3.57 13.33 -7.07
N ASP A 46 4.40 13.16 -6.04
CA ASP A 46 4.16 13.72 -4.72
C ASP A 46 4.49 15.23 -4.64
N GLU A 47 4.42 15.80 -3.44
CA GLU A 47 4.74 17.20 -3.15
C GLU A 47 6.18 17.63 -3.51
N ASN A 48 7.11 16.67 -3.62
CA ASN A 48 8.51 16.90 -3.96
C ASN A 48 8.78 16.66 -5.46
N GLY A 49 7.77 16.27 -6.24
CA GLY A 49 7.90 15.90 -7.64
C GLY A 49 8.27 14.43 -7.87
N ASP A 50 8.45 13.64 -6.81
CA ASP A 50 8.85 12.24 -6.90
C ASP A 50 7.68 11.37 -7.35
N THR A 51 7.90 10.53 -8.36
CA THR A 51 6.85 9.63 -8.90
C THR A 51 6.86 8.25 -8.26
N LEU A 52 7.98 7.85 -7.65
CA LEU A 52 8.15 6.59 -6.93
C LEU A 52 8.05 6.83 -5.42
N LEU A 53 7.20 6.04 -4.77
CA LEU A 53 7.00 6.06 -3.33
C LEU A 53 7.62 4.79 -2.73
N PRO A 54 8.59 4.88 -1.80
CA PRO A 54 9.06 3.72 -1.07
C PRO A 54 7.91 2.97 -0.39
N SER A 55 7.88 1.65 -0.51
CA SER A 55 6.82 0.80 0.07
C SER A 55 7.13 0.48 1.53
N VAL A 56 7.17 1.55 2.33
CA VAL A 56 7.55 1.55 3.73
C VAL A 56 6.53 2.36 4.53
N VAL A 57 6.08 1.81 5.65
CA VAL A 57 5.10 2.43 6.55
C VAL A 57 5.65 2.36 7.97
N GLN A 58 5.75 3.50 8.64
CA GLN A 58 6.08 3.61 10.06
C GLN A 58 4.81 3.88 10.86
N TYR A 59 4.52 3.01 11.82
CA TYR A 59 3.42 3.17 12.76
C TYR A 59 3.89 3.96 13.98
N LEU A 60 3.05 4.90 14.40
CA LEU A 60 3.28 5.74 15.57
C LEU A 60 2.23 5.45 16.64
N LYS A 61 2.59 5.65 17.89
CA LYS A 61 1.63 5.58 18.99
C LYS A 61 0.66 6.77 18.90
N ASP A 62 -0.64 6.49 18.87
CA ASP A 62 -1.72 7.50 18.91
C ASP A 62 -1.63 8.58 17.82
N ALA A 63 -0.97 8.28 16.68
CA ALA A 63 -0.79 9.21 15.57
C ALA A 63 -0.93 8.49 14.23
N GLN A 64 -1.09 9.28 13.16
CA GLN A 64 -1.21 8.74 11.80
C GLN A 64 0.11 8.10 11.34
N PRO A 65 0.06 7.00 10.58
CA PRO A 65 1.26 6.39 10.04
C PRO A 65 2.04 7.34 9.12
N ILE A 66 3.36 7.24 9.16
CA ILE A 66 4.25 7.89 8.20
C ILE A 66 4.51 6.91 7.07
N VAL A 67 4.44 7.37 5.81
CA VAL A 67 4.61 6.51 4.63
C VAL A 67 5.75 7.03 3.75
N GLY A 68 6.40 6.13 3.02
CA GLY A 68 7.32 6.49 1.96
C GLY A 68 8.71 6.83 2.46
N LYS A 69 9.29 7.91 1.91
CA LYS A 69 10.68 8.30 2.14
C LYS A 69 10.95 8.61 3.61
N LYS A 70 10.07 9.38 4.27
CA LYS A 70 10.21 9.71 5.71
C LYS A 70 10.23 8.45 6.59
N ALA A 71 9.38 7.47 6.30
CA ALA A 71 9.39 6.19 7.01
C ALA A 71 10.67 5.40 6.73
N LYS A 72 11.09 5.31 5.46
CA LYS A 72 12.33 4.64 5.06
C LYS A 72 13.57 5.24 5.74
N ASP A 73 13.67 6.55 5.80
CA ASP A 73 14.80 7.27 6.40
C ASP A 73 14.89 7.00 7.91
N ASN A 74 13.76 6.75 8.58
CA ASN A 74 13.70 6.46 10.00
C ASN A 74 13.76 4.96 10.35
N GLN A 75 13.79 4.08 9.35
CA GLN A 75 13.65 2.63 9.54
C GLN A 75 14.69 2.04 10.49
N LEU A 76 15.95 2.51 10.43
CA LEU A 76 17.02 2.00 11.29
C LEU A 76 16.86 2.41 12.76
N ASN A 77 16.18 3.52 13.04
CA ASN A 77 15.96 4.00 14.40
C ASN A 77 14.76 3.30 15.06
N ASP A 78 13.80 2.82 14.26
CA ASP A 78 12.55 2.25 14.74
C ASP A 78 12.10 1.05 13.89
N ILE A 79 12.94 0.03 13.86
CA ILE A 79 12.77 -1.15 13.01
C ILE A 79 11.48 -1.91 13.32
N ALA A 80 11.12 -2.02 14.61
CA ALA A 80 9.95 -2.77 15.05
C ALA A 80 8.62 -2.19 14.56
N ASN A 81 8.57 -0.87 14.35
CA ASN A 81 7.35 -0.17 13.92
C ASN A 81 7.42 0.32 12.47
N THR A 82 8.55 0.12 11.79
CA THR A 82 8.75 0.54 10.40
C THR A 82 8.76 -0.66 9.46
N ILE A 83 7.60 -0.90 8.84
CA ILE A 83 7.33 -2.07 8.03
C ILE A 83 7.63 -1.80 6.56
N SER A 84 8.43 -2.67 5.97
CA SER A 84 8.81 -2.70 4.56
C SER A 84 8.58 -4.11 4.03
N SER A 85 8.59 -4.29 2.70
CA SER A 85 8.43 -5.62 2.09
C SER A 85 7.14 -6.34 2.49
N ALA A 86 6.08 -5.62 2.86
CA ALA A 86 4.79 -6.19 3.28
C ALA A 86 4.22 -7.18 2.24
N LYS A 87 4.50 -6.93 0.95
CA LYS A 87 4.13 -7.83 -0.15
C LYS A 87 4.70 -9.24 -0.05
N ARG A 88 5.80 -9.46 0.68
CA ARG A 88 6.36 -10.80 0.93
C ARG A 88 5.53 -11.61 1.93
N ILE A 89 4.71 -10.93 2.74
CA ILE A 89 3.87 -11.49 3.81
C ILE A 89 2.46 -11.78 3.30
N LEU A 90 1.96 -10.99 2.35
CA LEU A 90 0.63 -11.16 1.78
C LEU A 90 0.38 -12.57 1.25
N GLY A 91 -0.78 -13.13 1.62
CA GLY A 91 -1.23 -14.45 1.17
C GLY A 91 -0.49 -15.64 1.82
N ARG A 92 0.33 -15.40 2.84
CA ARG A 92 1.07 -16.45 3.57
C ARG A 92 0.50 -16.68 4.97
N GLY A 93 0.57 -17.92 5.43
CA GLY A 93 0.33 -18.26 6.84
C GLY A 93 1.55 -17.97 7.72
N ILE A 94 1.38 -18.05 9.03
CA ILE A 94 2.46 -17.75 10.00
C ILE A 94 3.64 -18.71 9.84
N ASP A 95 3.37 -19.98 9.54
CA ASP A 95 4.40 -21.00 9.37
C ASP A 95 5.21 -20.78 8.10
N ASP A 96 4.58 -20.34 7.00
CA ASP A 96 5.28 -19.94 5.78
C ASP A 96 6.20 -18.75 6.04
N ILE A 97 5.80 -17.80 6.89
CA ILE A 97 6.61 -16.63 7.23
C ILE A 97 7.87 -17.03 7.99
N LYS A 98 7.78 -18.01 8.91
CA LYS A 98 8.94 -18.52 9.65
C LYS A 98 10.00 -19.13 8.71
N THR A 99 9.58 -19.57 7.52
CA THR A 99 10.47 -20.15 6.50
C THR A 99 10.96 -19.14 5.45
N LEU A 100 10.53 -17.88 5.50
CA LEU A 100 10.98 -16.86 4.55
C LEU A 100 12.49 -16.61 4.70
N ASP A 101 13.21 -16.71 3.57
CA ASP A 101 14.61 -16.32 3.50
C ASP A 101 14.80 -14.89 4.00
N GLY A 102 15.58 -14.75 5.08
CA GLY A 102 16.08 -13.49 5.60
C GLY A 102 15.31 -12.88 6.77
N ASN A 103 14.81 -13.68 7.73
CA ASN A 103 14.28 -13.27 9.05
C ASN A 103 13.81 -11.81 9.08
N LEU A 104 12.59 -11.59 8.59
CA LEU A 104 11.98 -10.25 8.66
C LEU A 104 12.10 -9.74 10.11
N PRO A 105 12.54 -8.49 10.34
CA PRO A 105 12.89 -8.00 11.68
C PRO A 105 11.64 -7.63 12.49
N TYR A 106 10.50 -8.24 12.18
CA TYR A 106 9.20 -7.92 12.72
C TYR A 106 8.78 -9.00 13.71
N HIS A 107 8.11 -8.58 14.78
CA HIS A 107 7.48 -9.51 15.69
C HIS A 107 6.11 -9.90 15.14
N PHE A 108 5.98 -11.16 14.72
CA PHE A 108 4.70 -11.70 14.26
C PHE A 108 3.96 -12.34 15.42
N VAL A 109 2.65 -12.14 15.45
CA VAL A 109 1.74 -12.72 16.43
C VAL A 109 0.61 -13.47 15.73
N ASP A 110 0.19 -14.57 16.35
CA ASP A 110 -1.00 -15.30 15.93
C ASP A 110 -2.23 -14.49 16.36
N GLY A 111 -3.09 -14.16 15.40
CA GLY A 111 -4.40 -13.59 15.68
C GLY A 111 -5.49 -14.67 15.71
N ASP A 112 -6.73 -14.27 15.92
CA ASP A 112 -7.89 -15.17 15.85
C ASP A 112 -8.13 -15.75 14.44
N SER A 113 -7.40 -15.24 13.44
CA SER A 113 -7.45 -15.65 12.05
C SER A 113 -6.11 -16.23 11.60
N ASN A 114 -6.11 -17.10 10.58
CA ASN A 114 -4.88 -17.62 9.94
C ASN A 114 -4.06 -16.54 9.20
N VAL A 115 -4.42 -15.26 9.31
CA VAL A 115 -3.69 -14.13 8.71
C VAL A 115 -2.66 -13.63 9.72
N PRO A 116 -1.36 -13.67 9.39
CA PRO A 116 -0.31 -13.20 10.28
C PRO A 116 -0.41 -11.70 10.56
N GLN A 117 -0.27 -11.34 11.83
CA GLN A 117 -0.25 -9.96 12.29
C GLN A 117 1.15 -9.56 12.73
N ILE A 118 1.51 -8.31 12.47
CA ILE A 118 2.76 -7.69 12.89
C ILE A 118 2.45 -6.84 14.12
N GLN A 119 3.15 -7.09 15.22
CA GLN A 119 3.01 -6.27 16.42
C GLN A 119 3.74 -4.94 16.23
N THR A 120 3.02 -3.84 16.44
CA THR A 120 3.56 -2.47 16.41
C THR A 120 3.08 -1.68 17.63
N VAL A 121 3.63 -0.49 17.84
CA VAL A 121 3.15 0.47 18.86
C VAL A 121 1.73 0.98 18.62
N ALA A 122 1.21 0.84 17.39
CA ALA A 122 -0.18 1.17 17.05
C ALA A 122 -1.13 -0.03 17.22
N GLY A 123 -0.62 -1.18 17.68
CA GLY A 123 -1.35 -2.44 17.79
C GLY A 123 -0.91 -3.48 16.76
N ASN A 124 -1.69 -4.55 16.65
CA ASN A 124 -1.42 -5.64 15.71
C ASN A 124 -1.95 -5.27 14.33
N ILE A 125 -1.07 -5.25 13.33
CA ILE A 125 -1.40 -4.81 11.97
C ILE A 125 -1.09 -5.91 10.95
N THR A 126 -1.99 -6.14 10.01
CA THR A 126 -1.81 -7.12 8.93
C THR A 126 -1.00 -6.53 7.76
N ALA A 127 -0.37 -7.40 6.96
CA ALA A 127 0.29 -6.96 5.73
C ALA A 127 -0.66 -6.32 4.71
N ILE A 128 -1.97 -6.61 4.79
CA ILE A 128 -3.02 -5.99 3.96
C ILE A 128 -3.18 -4.53 4.36
N GLU A 129 -3.30 -4.24 5.65
CA GLU A 129 -3.40 -2.86 6.17
C GLU A 129 -2.13 -2.05 5.85
N VAL A 130 -0.94 -2.63 6.06
CA VAL A 130 0.32 -1.98 5.64
C VAL A 130 0.32 -1.63 4.15
N SER A 131 -0.18 -2.55 3.32
CA SER A 131 -0.26 -2.34 1.87
C SER A 131 -1.28 -1.25 1.48
N ALA A 132 -2.36 -1.09 2.25
CA ALA A 132 -3.40 -0.12 2.01
C ALA A 132 -2.96 1.32 2.33
N GLU A 133 -2.08 1.52 3.31
CA GLU A 133 -1.54 2.84 3.67
C GLU A 133 -0.72 3.48 2.52
N ILE A 134 -0.06 2.67 1.70
CA ILE A 134 0.87 3.15 0.66
C ILE A 134 0.18 4.05 -0.38
N PRO A 135 -0.86 3.59 -1.11
CA PRO A 135 -1.53 4.43 -2.11
C PRO A 135 -2.34 5.58 -1.51
N CYS A 136 -2.87 5.44 -0.28
CA CYS A 136 -3.68 6.47 0.37
C CYS A 136 -2.90 7.76 0.69
N ARG A 137 -1.57 7.68 0.79
CA ARG A 137 -0.72 8.77 1.29
C ARG A 137 0.21 9.39 0.25
N LYS A 138 0.10 9.00 -1.03
CA LYS A 138 0.98 9.52 -2.09
C LYS A 138 0.76 11.02 -2.42
N GLY A 139 -0.28 11.67 -1.89
CA GLY A 139 -0.63 13.05 -2.20
C GLY A 139 -1.06 13.90 -0.99
N THR A 140 -0.69 13.49 0.22
CA THR A 140 -0.91 14.22 1.49
C THR A 140 0.42 14.44 2.19
#